data_AF-A0A8D4YE71-F1
#
_entry.id   AF-A0A8D4YE71-F1
#
_cell.length_a   1.000
_cell.length_b   1.000
_cell.length_c   1.000
_cell.angle_alpha   90.00
_cell.angle_beta   90.00
_cell.angle_gamma   90.00
#
_symmetry.space_group_name_H-M   'P 1'
#
loop_
_entity.id
_entity.type
_entity.pdbx_description
1 polymer ?
#
loop_
_entity_poly.entity_id
_entity_poly.type
_entity_poly.pdbx_seq_one_letter_code
_entity_poly.pdbx_strand_id
1 'polypeptide(L)'
;MNDKAMESLRQANAVVKLAHEKFSALAAENETLKYQEPKLAAMMSCLDAFYADDDVPERAMMTAYNILRKSVCTPATDAFLAEVRARAIPEGYALVPQQIFLEPSDIESICSQCGDGHESGYGDFTDGLLWVGNIQHDDGSIVHGLHISSADYTEEGGVTVCEFAAQPRKGVAA
;
A
#
# COMPACT_ATOMS: atom_id res chain seq x y z
N MET A 1 24.82 -0.49 -28.66
CA MET A 1 23.40 -0.49 -29.08
C MET A 1 22.73 -1.86 -28.94
N ASN A 2 23.45 -2.99 -28.94
CA ASN A 2 22.85 -4.33 -28.86
C ASN A 2 22.52 -4.78 -27.41
N ASP A 3 23.34 -4.41 -26.43
CA ASP A 3 23.17 -4.86 -25.04
C ASP A 3 21.89 -4.30 -24.39
N LYS A 4 21.60 -3.01 -24.61
CA LYS A 4 20.36 -2.37 -24.12
C LYS A 4 19.11 -3.01 -24.74
N ALA A 5 19.18 -3.42 -26.02
CA ALA A 5 18.08 -4.10 -26.70
C ALA A 5 17.88 -5.52 -26.16
N MET A 6 18.97 -6.25 -25.91
CA MET A 6 18.92 -7.60 -25.35
C MET A 6 18.38 -7.60 -23.91
N GLU A 7 18.76 -6.61 -23.10
CA GLU A 7 18.24 -6.45 -21.75
C GLU A 7 16.76 -6.07 -21.75
N SER A 8 16.34 -5.15 -22.63
CA SER A 8 14.93 -4.80 -22.80
C SER A 8 14.08 -6.01 -23.19
N LEU A 9 14.59 -6.89 -24.07
CA LEU A 9 13.92 -8.13 -24.46
C LEU A 9 13.80 -9.12 -23.30
N ARG A 10 14.84 -9.24 -22.47
CA ARG A 10 14.81 -10.09 -21.27
C ARG A 10 13.77 -9.61 -20.27
N GLN A 11 13.72 -8.30 -20.02
CA GLN A 11 12.74 -7.69 -19.14
C GLN A 11 11.31 -7.92 -19.66
N ALA A 12 11.08 -7.71 -20.96
CA ALA A 12 9.78 -7.98 -21.57
C ALA A 12 9.36 -9.45 -21.43
N ASN A 13 10.27 -10.39 -21.68
CA ASN A 13 9.98 -11.83 -21.50
C ASN A 13 9.67 -12.19 -20.04
N ALA A 14 10.37 -11.58 -19.08
CA ALA A 14 10.09 -11.78 -17.65
C ALA A 14 8.69 -11.27 -17.27
N VAL A 15 8.29 -10.11 -17.78
CA VAL A 15 6.95 -9.54 -17.57
C VAL A 15 5.87 -10.45 -18.16
N VAL A 16 6.05 -10.93 -19.39
CA VAL A 16 5.08 -11.84 -20.05
C VAL A 16 4.95 -13.16 -19.29
N LYS A 17 6.07 -13.74 -18.86
CA LYS A 17 6.05 -14.98 -18.08
C LYS A 17 5.30 -14.81 -16.76
N LEU A 18 5.61 -13.75 -16.01
CA LEU A 18 4.92 -13.46 -14.75
C LEU A 18 3.41 -13.25 -14.94
N ALA A 19 3.02 -12.52 -15.98
CA ALA A 19 1.61 -12.33 -16.30
C ALA A 19 0.91 -13.66 -16.62
N HIS A 20 1.56 -14.52 -17.42
CA HIS A 20 1.02 -15.83 -17.77
C HIS A 20 0.83 -16.73 -16.55
N GLU A 21 1.79 -16.75 -15.63
CA GLU A 21 1.69 -17.51 -14.36
C GLU A 21 0.50 -17.03 -13.51
N LYS A 22 0.32 -15.71 -13.38
CA LYS A 22 -0.81 -15.12 -12.64
C LYS A 22 -2.17 -15.47 -13.27
N PHE A 23 -2.30 -15.32 -14.58
CA PHE A 23 -3.55 -15.65 -15.27
C PHE A 23 -3.84 -17.14 -15.24
N SER A 24 -2.81 -17.99 -15.32
CA SER A 24 -2.96 -19.44 -15.20
C SER A 24 -3.45 -19.83 -13.80
N ALA A 25 -2.92 -19.21 -12.75
CA ALA A 25 -3.39 -19.43 -11.37
C ALA A 25 -4.85 -18.98 -11.19
N LEU A 26 -5.24 -17.82 -11.72
CA LEU A 26 -6.63 -17.35 -11.69
C LEU A 26 -7.57 -18.27 -12.49
N ALA A 27 -7.13 -18.78 -13.64
CA ALA A 27 -7.92 -19.72 -14.43
C ALA A 27 -8.12 -21.05 -13.69
N ALA A 28 -7.06 -21.58 -13.08
CA ALA A 28 -7.15 -22.79 -12.27
C ALA A 28 -8.09 -22.60 -11.07
N GLU A 29 -7.96 -21.49 -10.34
CA GLU A 29 -8.88 -21.14 -9.24
C GLU A 29 -10.33 -21.08 -9.72
N ASN A 30 -10.61 -20.40 -10.84
CA ASN A 30 -11.95 -20.30 -11.43
C ASN A 30 -12.56 -21.66 -11.81
N GLU A 31 -11.76 -22.60 -12.31
CA GLU A 31 -12.27 -23.95 -12.60
C GLU A 31 -12.61 -24.71 -11.30
N THR A 32 -11.79 -24.55 -10.25
CA THR A 32 -12.08 -25.19 -8.96
C THR A 32 -13.33 -24.62 -8.28
N LEU A 33 -13.59 -23.31 -8.43
CA LEU A 33 -14.73 -22.62 -7.80
C LEU A 33 -16.09 -23.21 -8.17
N LYS A 34 -16.23 -23.82 -9.36
CA LYS A 34 -17.47 -24.47 -9.80
C LYS A 34 -17.84 -25.71 -8.98
N TYR A 35 -16.83 -26.37 -8.41
CA TYR A 35 -16.97 -27.66 -7.71
C TYR A 35 -16.41 -27.60 -6.29
N GLN A 36 -16.36 -26.42 -5.69
CA GLN A 36 -15.83 -26.28 -4.34
C GLN A 36 -16.74 -26.94 -3.31
N GLU A 37 -16.13 -27.79 -2.51
CA GLU A 37 -16.79 -28.42 -1.37
C GLU A 37 -16.46 -27.63 -0.10
N PRO A 38 -17.47 -27.22 0.69
CA PRO A 38 -17.22 -26.52 1.94
C PRO A 38 -16.49 -27.46 2.92
N LYS A 39 -15.57 -26.90 3.70
CA LYS A 39 -14.90 -27.67 4.76
C LYS A 39 -15.91 -28.06 5.83
N LEU A 40 -15.66 -29.18 6.52
CA LEU A 40 -16.52 -29.68 7.59
C LEU A 40 -16.86 -28.59 8.64
N ALA A 41 -15.89 -27.77 9.03
CA ALA A 41 -16.11 -26.67 9.97
C ALA A 41 -17.14 -25.65 9.46
N ALA A 42 -17.10 -25.31 8.17
CA ALA A 42 -18.06 -24.38 7.58
C ALA A 42 -19.47 -25.00 7.46
N MET A 43 -19.54 -26.31 7.16
CA MET A 43 -20.80 -27.06 7.18
C MET A 43 -21.41 -27.07 8.59
N MET A 44 -20.60 -27.28 9.64
CA MET A 44 -21.07 -27.24 11.03
C MET A 44 -21.58 -25.85 11.42
N SER A 45 -20.80 -24.78 11.18
CA SER A 45 -21.26 -23.41 11.44
C SER A 45 -22.54 -23.05 10.68
N CYS A 46 -22.68 -23.55 9.45
CA CYS A 46 -23.88 -23.38 8.64
C CYS A 46 -25.10 -24.03 9.29
N LEU A 47 -24.98 -25.27 9.78
CA LEU A 47 -26.06 -25.98 10.46
C LEU A 47 -26.43 -25.30 11.78
N ASP A 48 -25.43 -24.89 12.58
CA ASP A 48 -25.67 -24.16 13.84
C ASP A 48 -26.46 -22.88 13.59
N ALA A 49 -26.09 -22.11 12.55
CA ALA A 49 -26.80 -20.89 12.20
C ALA A 49 -28.21 -21.15 11.63
N PHE A 50 -28.43 -22.29 10.98
CA PHE A 50 -29.75 -22.68 10.48
C PHE A 50 -30.71 -23.02 11.63
N TYR A 51 -30.26 -23.80 12.62
CA TYR A 51 -31.09 -24.22 13.75
C TYR A 51 -31.18 -23.17 14.89
N ALA A 52 -30.43 -22.07 14.80
CA ALA A 52 -30.51 -20.99 15.78
C ALA A 52 -31.76 -20.09 15.62
N ASP A 53 -32.47 -20.21 14.49
CA ASP A 53 -33.59 -19.33 14.11
C ASP A 53 -34.74 -20.13 13.52
N ASP A 54 -35.59 -20.67 14.40
CA ASP A 54 -36.76 -21.48 14.01
C ASP A 54 -37.98 -20.63 13.63
N ASP A 55 -37.94 -19.30 13.85
CA ASP A 55 -39.07 -18.40 13.65
C ASP A 55 -39.27 -18.03 12.18
N VAL A 56 -38.16 -17.88 11.42
CA VAL A 56 -38.18 -17.43 10.02
C VAL A 56 -37.24 -18.31 9.17
N PRO A 57 -37.76 -19.38 8.56
CA PRO A 57 -36.95 -20.34 7.79
C PRO A 57 -36.09 -19.71 6.69
N GLU A 58 -36.58 -18.67 6.01
CA GLU A 58 -35.85 -17.98 4.96
C GLU A 58 -34.64 -17.20 5.51
N ARG A 59 -34.75 -16.64 6.72
CA ARG A 59 -33.68 -15.89 7.38
C ARG A 59 -32.60 -16.83 7.89
N ALA A 60 -33.00 -17.95 8.49
CA ALA A 60 -32.11 -19.04 8.87
C ALA A 60 -31.33 -19.58 7.67
N MET A 61 -32.03 -19.87 6.56
CA MET A 61 -31.42 -20.36 5.32
C MET A 61 -30.44 -19.34 4.71
N MET A 62 -30.78 -18.06 4.71
CA MET A 62 -29.90 -17.01 4.19
C MET A 62 -28.63 -16.85 5.03
N THR A 63 -28.76 -16.93 6.35
CA THR A 63 -27.62 -16.85 7.28
C THR A 63 -26.67 -18.03 7.08
N ALA A 64 -27.22 -19.24 7.01
CA ALA A 64 -26.50 -20.48 6.72
C ALA A 64 -25.77 -20.43 5.36
N TYR A 65 -26.47 -19.99 4.30
CA TYR A 65 -25.88 -19.80 2.97
C TYR A 65 -24.71 -18.82 2.96
N ASN A 66 -24.84 -17.69 3.68
CA ASN A 66 -23.78 -16.69 3.77
C ASN A 66 -22.52 -17.23 4.48
N ILE A 67 -22.67 -18.14 5.44
CA ILE A 67 -21.52 -18.80 6.10
C ILE A 67 -20.79 -19.70 5.10
N LEU A 68 -21.52 -20.55 4.36
CA LEU A 68 -20.92 -21.41 3.34
C LEU A 68 -20.20 -20.58 2.27
N ARG A 69 -20.85 -19.54 1.76
CA ARG A 69 -20.26 -18.64 0.76
C ARG A 69 -18.99 -17.95 1.27
N LYS A 70 -18.95 -17.50 2.53
CA LYS A 70 -17.76 -16.88 3.13
C LYS A 70 -16.62 -17.87 3.39
N SER A 71 -16.92 -19.17 3.48
CA SER A 71 -15.90 -20.19 3.69
C SER A 71 -15.09 -20.52 2.44
N VAL A 72 -15.55 -20.08 1.27
CA VAL A 72 -14.84 -20.18 0.00
C VAL A 72 -13.61 -19.28 0.03
N CYS A 73 -12.43 -19.86 -0.15
CA CYS A 73 -11.18 -19.11 -0.28
C CYS A 73 -10.82 -18.93 -1.77
N THR A 74 -10.34 -17.73 -2.11
CA THR A 74 -9.89 -17.36 -3.46
C THR A 74 -8.51 -16.70 -3.42
N PRO A 75 -7.45 -17.42 -2.98
CA PRO A 75 -6.12 -16.85 -2.75
C PRO A 75 -5.49 -16.20 -3.99
N ALA A 76 -5.70 -16.73 -5.19
CA ALA A 76 -5.18 -16.12 -6.42
C ALA A 76 -5.88 -14.79 -6.73
N THR A 77 -7.21 -14.75 -6.56
CA THR A 77 -7.99 -13.51 -6.67
C THR A 77 -7.60 -12.50 -5.59
N ASP A 78 -7.40 -12.94 -4.35
CA ASP A 78 -7.00 -12.07 -3.24
C ASP A 78 -5.61 -11.45 -3.49
N ALA A 79 -4.65 -12.26 -3.94
CA ALA A 79 -3.32 -11.79 -4.33
C ALA A 79 -3.37 -10.79 -5.49
N PHE A 80 -4.19 -11.06 -6.52
CA PHE A 80 -4.39 -10.14 -7.63
C PHE A 80 -5.00 -8.81 -7.16
N LEU A 81 -6.05 -8.85 -6.34
CA LEU A 81 -6.68 -7.64 -5.81
C LEU A 81 -5.76 -6.87 -4.86
N ALA A 82 -4.93 -7.55 -4.08
CA ALA A 82 -3.91 -6.91 -3.26
C ALA A 82 -2.90 -6.15 -4.12
N GLU A 83 -2.44 -6.75 -5.21
CA GLU A 83 -1.56 -6.10 -6.17
C GLU A 83 -2.22 -4.89 -6.85
N VAL A 84 -3.47 -5.02 -7.31
CA VAL A 84 -4.23 -3.91 -7.90
C VAL A 84 -4.40 -2.77 -6.90
N ARG A 85 -4.70 -3.07 -5.63
CA ARG A 85 -4.80 -2.07 -4.55
C ARG A 85 -3.45 -1.43 -4.20
N ALA A 86 -2.36 -2.18 -4.31
CA ALA A 86 -1.00 -1.65 -4.16
C ALA A 86 -0.63 -0.72 -5.32
N ARG A 87 -1.04 -1.05 -6.54
CA ARG A 87 -0.85 -0.23 -7.76
C ARG A 87 -1.78 0.99 -7.85
N ALA A 88 -2.70 1.17 -6.91
CA ALA A 88 -3.59 2.34 -6.91
C ALA A 88 -2.85 3.68 -6.76
N ILE A 89 -1.61 3.64 -6.26
CA ILE A 89 -0.72 4.80 -6.19
C ILE A 89 0.31 4.64 -7.33
N PRO A 90 0.35 5.55 -8.31
CA PRO A 90 1.32 5.49 -9.39
C PRO A 90 2.76 5.56 -8.87
N GLU A 91 3.71 5.05 -9.66
CA GLU A 91 5.14 5.19 -9.34
C GLU A 91 5.52 6.67 -9.20
N GLY A 92 6.26 7.00 -8.14
CA GLY A 92 6.62 8.38 -7.79
C GLY A 92 5.57 9.13 -6.96
N TYR A 93 4.43 8.52 -6.64
CA TYR A 93 3.41 9.11 -5.78
C TYR A 93 3.37 8.44 -4.41
N ALA A 94 2.97 9.20 -3.39
CA ALA A 94 2.75 8.72 -2.03
C ALA A 94 1.35 9.10 -1.56
N LEU A 95 0.74 8.26 -0.72
CA LEU A 95 -0.53 8.59 -0.05
C LEU A 95 -0.23 9.44 1.17
N VAL A 96 -0.80 10.63 1.24
CA VAL A 96 -0.67 11.56 2.36
C VAL A 96 -2.04 11.98 2.89
N PRO A 97 -2.13 12.43 4.16
CA PRO A 97 -3.33 13.09 4.66
C PRO A 97 -3.77 14.23 3.74
N GLN A 98 -5.09 14.46 3.63
CA GLN A 98 -5.63 15.56 2.84
C GLN A 98 -5.12 16.93 3.32
N GLN A 99 -4.83 17.06 4.61
CA GLN A 99 -4.28 18.24 5.24
C GLN A 99 -3.16 17.80 6.19
N ILE A 100 -2.05 18.53 6.17
CA ILE A 100 -0.94 18.37 7.11
C ILE A 100 -0.85 19.69 7.87
N PHE A 101 -0.88 19.60 9.20
CA PHE A 101 -0.68 20.75 10.06
C PHE A 101 0.82 20.90 10.31
N LEU A 102 1.33 22.12 10.15
CA LEU A 102 2.73 22.47 10.42
C LEU A 102 2.78 23.44 11.59
N GLU A 103 3.52 23.08 12.63
CA GLU A 103 3.82 23.96 13.74
C GLU A 103 4.84 25.05 13.33
N PRO A 104 4.96 26.15 14.09
CA PRO A 104 5.94 27.20 13.77
C PRO A 104 7.38 26.68 13.60
N SER A 105 7.79 25.66 14.36
CA SER A 105 9.10 24.99 14.23
C SER A 105 9.27 24.25 12.90
N ASP A 106 8.19 23.69 12.37
CA ASP A 106 8.20 22.97 11.10
C ASP A 106 8.34 23.96 9.95
N ILE A 107 7.69 25.13 10.08
CA ILE A 107 7.82 26.25 9.15
C ILE A 107 9.25 26.82 9.21
N GLU A 108 9.81 26.98 10.41
CA GLU A 108 11.19 27.42 10.59
C GLU A 108 12.18 26.45 9.95
N SER A 109 11.94 25.13 10.06
CA SER A 109 12.75 24.09 9.41
C SER A 109 12.72 24.23 7.89
N ILE A 110 11.57 24.52 7.29
CA ILE A 110 11.46 24.82 5.85
C ILE A 110 12.26 26.08 5.50
N CYS A 111 12.11 27.17 6.26
CA CYS A 111 12.82 28.42 6.02
C CYS A 111 14.34 28.23 6.13
N SER A 112 14.82 27.41 7.07
CA SER A 112 16.24 27.11 7.19
C SER A 112 16.84 26.41 5.96
N GLN A 113 16.02 25.70 5.19
CA GLN A 113 16.45 24.94 4.02
C GLN A 113 16.31 25.73 2.72
N CYS A 114 15.35 26.67 2.65
CA CYS A 114 14.96 27.34 1.42
C CYS A 114 14.89 28.88 1.51
N GLY A 115 15.36 29.46 2.61
CA GLY A 115 15.29 30.90 2.86
C GLY A 115 13.91 31.39 3.29
N ASP A 116 13.86 32.61 3.81
CA ASP A 116 12.63 33.33 4.20
C ASP A 116 12.45 34.64 3.41
N GLY A 117 13.34 34.92 2.46
CA GLY A 117 13.34 36.13 1.66
C GLY A 117 13.82 37.36 2.44
N HIS A 118 14.48 37.17 3.58
CA HIS A 118 14.95 38.26 4.41
C HIS A 118 16.48 38.24 4.61
N GLU A 119 17.14 39.36 4.29
CA GLU A 119 18.60 39.51 4.41
C GLU A 119 19.14 39.30 5.84
N SER A 120 18.30 39.50 6.87
CA SER A 120 18.69 39.28 8.27
C SER A 120 18.18 37.95 8.86
N GLY A 121 17.46 37.15 8.07
CA GLY A 121 16.89 35.86 8.43
C GLY A 121 17.65 34.70 7.80
N TYR A 122 16.92 33.81 7.13
CA TYR A 122 17.48 32.65 6.41
C TYR A 122 17.95 32.99 5.00
N GLY A 123 17.94 34.27 4.63
CA GLY A 123 18.40 34.76 3.35
C GLY A 123 17.34 34.70 2.27
N ASP A 124 17.77 34.90 1.03
CA ASP A 124 16.90 34.87 -0.14
C ASP A 124 16.28 33.47 -0.35
N PHE A 125 15.12 33.44 -1.01
CA PHE A 125 14.48 32.17 -1.35
C PHE A 125 15.33 31.36 -2.33
N THR A 126 15.52 30.08 -2.02
CA THR A 126 16.22 29.10 -2.85
C THR A 126 15.33 27.91 -3.17
N ASP A 127 15.77 27.07 -4.11
CA ASP A 127 15.03 25.88 -4.50
C ASP A 127 15.12 24.79 -3.40
N GLY A 128 14.01 24.12 -3.14
CA GLY A 128 13.90 23.03 -2.17
C GLY A 128 13.28 21.79 -2.77
N LEU A 129 13.73 20.62 -2.31
CA LEU A 129 13.12 19.34 -2.66
C LEU A 129 12.29 18.83 -1.49
N LEU A 130 10.99 18.63 -1.72
CA LEU A 130 10.06 18.08 -0.74
C LEU A 130 9.69 16.64 -1.12
N TRP A 131 9.71 15.71 -0.17
CA TRP A 131 9.29 14.33 -0.43
C TRP A 131 8.64 13.68 0.78
N VAL A 132 7.93 12.58 0.51
CA VAL A 132 7.34 11.72 1.52
C VAL A 132 8.10 10.41 1.51
N GLY A 133 8.67 10.02 2.65
CA GLY A 133 9.54 8.85 2.69
C GLY A 133 10.19 8.63 4.04
N ASN A 134 11.30 7.89 4.02
CA ASN A 134 12.09 7.60 5.20
C ASN A 134 13.38 8.42 5.18
N ILE A 135 13.76 8.99 6.32
CA ILE A 135 15.13 9.48 6.58
C ILE A 135 15.70 8.65 7.74
N GLN A 136 16.97 8.28 7.63
CA GLN A 136 17.72 7.70 8.74
C GLN A 136 18.55 8.80 9.38
N HIS A 137 18.36 9.05 10.67
CA HIS A 137 19.13 10.00 11.45
C HIS A 137 20.46 9.38 11.92
N ASP A 138 21.37 10.24 12.40
CA ASP A 138 22.71 9.84 12.86
C ASP A 138 22.70 8.84 14.02
N ASP A 139 21.64 8.83 14.83
CA ASP A 139 21.42 7.88 15.92
C ASP A 139 20.94 6.49 15.43
N GLY A 140 20.75 6.33 14.11
CA GLY A 140 20.23 5.12 13.48
C GLY A 140 18.71 5.00 13.50
N SER A 141 17.98 5.97 14.06
CA SER A 141 16.53 6.01 14.00
C SER A 141 16.05 6.28 12.57
N ILE A 142 14.91 5.69 12.20
CA ILE A 142 14.29 5.91 10.88
C ILE A 142 12.95 6.58 11.11
N VAL A 143 12.79 7.77 10.52
CA VAL A 143 11.56 8.56 10.60
C VAL A 143 10.86 8.55 9.25
N HIS A 144 9.59 8.16 9.25
CA HIS A 144 8.72 8.22 8.08
C HIS A 144 7.88 9.50 8.13
N GLY A 145 7.89 10.31 7.08
CA GLY A 145 7.25 11.62 7.14
C GLY A 145 7.36 12.44 5.88
N LEU A 146 6.99 13.71 6.02
CA LEU A 146 7.27 14.78 5.08
C LEU A 146 8.65 15.38 5.39
N HIS A 147 9.49 15.46 4.36
CA HIS A 147 10.88 15.87 4.47
C HIS A 147 11.21 16.93 3.44
N ILE A 148 12.17 17.81 3.78
CA ILE A 148 12.68 18.85 2.88
C ILE A 148 14.21 18.89 2.90
N SER A 149 14.82 19.19 1.76
CA SER A 149 16.24 19.52 1.64
C SER A 149 16.45 20.70 0.70
N SER A 150 17.55 21.43 0.88
CA SER A 150 18.03 22.36 -0.14
C SER A 150 18.30 21.63 -1.47
N ALA A 151 17.89 22.23 -2.59
CA ALA A 151 18.25 21.73 -3.92
C ALA A 151 19.66 22.15 -4.34
N ASP A 152 20.17 23.26 -3.78
CA ASP A 152 21.50 23.79 -4.06
C ASP A 152 22.60 23.06 -3.28
N TYR A 153 22.26 22.54 -2.10
CA TYR A 153 23.19 21.85 -1.18
C TYR A 153 22.68 20.48 -0.78
N THR A 154 22.53 19.58 -1.76
CA THR A 154 21.99 18.23 -1.54
C THR A 154 22.82 17.37 -0.57
N GLU A 155 24.09 17.72 -0.35
CA GLU A 155 25.00 17.08 0.59
C GLU A 155 24.65 17.29 2.07
N GLU A 156 23.88 18.34 2.40
CA GLU A 156 23.43 18.60 3.77
C GLU A 156 22.30 17.66 4.21
N GLY A 157 21.74 16.89 3.27
CA GLY A 157 20.70 15.91 3.54
C GLY A 157 19.32 16.54 3.76
N GLY A 158 18.39 15.70 4.21
CA GLY A 158 17.01 16.10 4.47
C GLY A 158 16.72 16.33 5.93
N VAL A 159 15.83 17.26 6.21
CA VAL A 159 15.23 17.48 7.52
C VAL A 159 13.78 17.01 7.52
N THR A 160 13.37 16.35 8.59
CA THR A 160 11.98 15.96 8.82
C THR A 160 11.16 17.19 9.19
N VAL A 161 10.17 17.52 8.35
CA VAL A 161 9.21 18.62 8.58
C VAL A 161 8.01 18.14 9.39
N CYS A 162 7.53 16.92 9.12
CA CYS A 162 6.39 16.35 9.83
C CYS A 162 6.49 14.83 9.84
N GLU A 163 6.50 14.22 11.03
CA GLU A 163 6.47 12.76 11.16
C GLU A 163 5.05 12.22 10.91
N PHE A 164 4.96 11.19 10.08
CA PHE A 164 3.72 10.47 9.88
C PHE A 164 3.65 9.26 10.82
N ALA A 165 2.50 9.08 11.46
CA ALA A 165 2.23 7.83 12.17
C ALA A 165 2.48 6.63 11.23
N ALA A 166 3.04 5.54 11.79
CA ALA A 166 3.42 4.34 11.04
C ALA A 166 2.37 4.00 9.97
N GLN A 167 2.80 3.97 8.71
CA GLN A 167 1.98 3.94 7.50
C GLN A 167 0.62 3.23 7.68
N PRO A 168 -0.50 3.80 7.19
CA PRO A 168 -1.82 3.16 7.19
C PRO A 168 -1.93 1.83 6.42
N ARG A 169 -0.81 1.28 5.91
CA ARG A 169 -0.75 -0.01 5.22
C ARG A 169 0.46 -0.84 5.67
N LYS A 170 0.52 -1.21 6.95
CA LYS A 170 0.85 -2.61 7.25
C LYS A 170 -0.47 -3.37 7.24
N GLY A 171 -0.83 -3.88 6.05
CA GLY A 171 -1.77 -4.99 5.98
C GLY A 171 -1.25 -6.05 6.94
N VAL A 172 -2.05 -6.31 7.96
CA VAL A 172 -1.81 -7.31 9.00
C VAL A 172 -1.37 -8.59 8.31
N ALA A 173 -0.14 -9.01 8.61
CA ALA A 173 0.29 -10.37 8.34
C ALA A 173 -0.63 -11.31 9.13
N ALA A 174 -1.38 -12.15 8.42
CA ALA A 174 -2.03 -13.34 8.94
C ALA A 174 -1.93 -14.42 7.85
#